data_AF-A0A916R4B3-F1
#
_entry.id   AF-A0A916R4B3-F1
#
_cell.length_a   1.000
_cell.length_b   1.000
_cell.length_c   1.000
_cell.angle_alpha   90.00
_cell.angle_beta   90.00
_cell.angle_gamma   90.00
#
_symmetry.space_group_name_H-M   'P 1'
#
loop_
_entity.id
_entity.type
_entity.pdbx_description
1 polymer ?
#
loop_
_entity_poly.entity_id
_entity_poly.type
_entity_poly.pdbx_seq_one_letter_code
_entity_poly.pdbx_strand_id
1 'polypeptide(L)'
;MADAMTLYKQGKPIIYFAYEPHWISTKFKPNKDVVWLEVPFTSLPPSMGNLSEKDTSLDGKNFGFQIMQQRIVANKKFLKNNPLAKRWFELVQIPVADMSEESLRIKEGEEKPEYIMHHGQEWIKNNQEKYDNWLEKARQETDSLDISNK
;
A
#
# COMPACT_ATOMS: atom_id res chain seq x y z
N MET A 1 19.93 -6.49 -7.51
CA MET A 1 19.41 -6.68 -6.14
C MET A 1 20.26 -7.67 -5.32
N ALA A 2 20.64 -8.83 -5.86
CA ALA A 2 21.53 -9.78 -5.16
C ALA A 2 22.87 -9.15 -4.71
N ASP A 3 23.49 -8.32 -5.55
CA ASP A 3 24.73 -7.61 -5.19
C ASP A 3 24.51 -6.64 -4.03
N ALA A 4 23.43 -5.87 -4.05
CA ALA A 4 23.08 -4.96 -2.95
C ALA A 4 22.88 -5.72 -1.63
N MET A 5 22.20 -6.88 -1.65
CA MET A 5 22.06 -7.73 -0.46
C MET A 5 23.40 -8.25 0.05
N THR A 6 24.31 -8.62 -0.86
CA THR A 6 25.64 -9.13 -0.51
C THR A 6 26.49 -8.02 0.13
N LEU A 7 26.52 -6.84 -0.49
CA LEU A 7 27.25 -5.67 0.03
C LEU A 7 26.69 -5.22 1.39
N TYR A 8 25.37 -5.17 1.55
CA TYR A 8 24.73 -4.86 2.82
C TYR A 8 25.13 -5.83 3.94
N LYS A 9 25.13 -7.14 3.67
CA LYS A 9 25.60 -8.16 4.64
C LYS A 9 27.09 -8.00 5.01
N GLN A 10 27.89 -7.41 4.14
CA GLN A 10 29.30 -7.09 4.39
C GLN A 10 29.49 -5.73 5.10
N GLY A 11 28.42 -5.03 5.46
CA GLY A 11 28.49 -3.69 6.04
C GLY A 11 28.98 -2.61 5.05
N LYS A 12 28.89 -2.88 3.75
CA LYS A 12 29.31 -1.94 2.69
C LYS A 12 28.15 -1.03 2.28
N PRO A 13 28.44 0.21 1.85
CA PRO A 13 27.43 1.10 1.31
C PRO A 13 26.70 0.50 0.10
N ILE A 14 25.40 0.75 0.00
CA ILE A 14 24.56 0.35 -1.14
C ILE A 14 23.71 1.52 -1.60
N ILE A 15 23.41 1.55 -2.90
CA ILE A 15 22.39 2.40 -3.51
C ILE A 15 21.58 1.54 -4.46
N TYR A 16 20.26 1.65 -4.40
CA TYR A 16 19.35 0.90 -5.27
C TYR A 16 18.06 1.66 -5.47
N PHE A 17 17.37 1.33 -6.56
CA PHE A 17 16.02 1.83 -6.83
C PHE A 17 14.99 0.84 -6.28
N ALA A 18 13.94 1.36 -5.65
CA ALA A 18 12.84 0.58 -5.13
C ALA A 18 11.55 1.40 -5.13
N TYR A 19 10.44 0.69 -4.94
CA TYR A 19 9.10 1.23 -4.72
C TYR A 19 8.47 0.49 -3.54
N GLU A 20 7.49 1.10 -2.90
CA GLU A 20 6.74 0.47 -1.81
C GLU A 20 5.25 0.36 -2.15
N PRO A 21 4.59 -0.73 -1.72
CA PRO A 21 5.12 -1.90 -0.99
C PRO A 21 5.92 -2.85 -1.89
N HIS A 22 6.95 -3.49 -1.34
CA HIS A 22 7.76 -4.50 -2.04
C HIS A 22 8.55 -5.36 -1.05
N TRP A 23 8.76 -6.65 -1.36
CA TRP A 23 9.46 -7.60 -0.47
C TRP A 23 10.83 -7.13 0.01
N ILE A 24 11.52 -6.30 -0.79
CA ILE A 24 12.85 -5.81 -0.44
C ILE A 24 12.84 -4.96 0.85
N SER A 25 11.74 -4.24 1.13
CA SER A 25 11.59 -3.43 2.35
C SER A 25 11.52 -4.28 3.62
N THR A 26 11.26 -5.59 3.50
CA THR A 26 11.38 -6.52 4.64
C THR A 26 12.83 -6.83 5.02
N LYS A 27 13.77 -6.71 4.05
CA LYS A 27 15.21 -6.96 4.24
C LYS A 27 15.98 -5.66 4.49
N PHE A 28 15.56 -4.57 3.86
CA PHE A 28 16.13 -3.23 4.02
C PHE A 28 15.06 -2.31 4.61
N LYS A 29 14.94 -2.29 5.94
CA LYS A 29 13.87 -1.54 6.60
C LYS A 29 14.12 -0.04 6.52
N PRO A 30 13.19 0.76 5.94
CA PRO A 30 13.32 2.21 5.92
C PRO A 30 13.47 2.78 7.34
N ASN A 31 14.30 3.82 7.48
CA ASN A 31 14.63 4.51 8.73
C ASN A 31 15.36 3.63 9.78
N LYS A 32 15.78 2.42 9.39
CA LYS A 32 16.63 1.55 10.22
C LYS A 32 17.87 1.11 9.46
N ASP A 33 17.67 0.49 8.30
CA ASP A 33 18.74 -0.08 7.47
C ASP A 33 19.06 0.82 6.28
N VAL A 34 18.04 1.54 5.77
CA VAL A 34 18.13 2.40 4.58
C VAL A 34 17.31 3.67 4.77
N VAL A 35 17.62 4.70 3.98
CA VAL A 35 16.87 5.95 3.91
C VAL A 35 16.56 6.29 2.46
N TRP A 36 15.44 6.98 2.24
CA TRP A 36 15.13 7.55 0.93
C TRP A 36 16.00 8.77 0.67
N LEU A 37 16.58 8.85 -0.53
CA LEU A 37 17.39 9.99 -0.96
C LEU A 37 16.50 11.03 -1.63
N GLU A 38 16.79 12.30 -1.34
CA GLU A 38 16.15 13.45 -1.98
C GLU A 38 16.85 13.77 -3.31
N VAL A 39 16.10 14.42 -4.21
CA VAL A 39 16.64 14.97 -5.45
C VAL A 39 16.55 16.49 -5.45
N PRO A 40 17.48 17.19 -6.11
CA PRO A 40 17.48 18.65 -6.12
C PRO A 40 16.38 19.28 -6.98
N PHE A 41 15.78 18.52 -7.90
CA PHE A 41 14.67 18.97 -8.75
C PHE A 41 13.93 17.79 -9.37
N THR A 42 12.67 18.02 -9.75
CA THR A 42 11.82 17.03 -10.42
C THR A 42 12.17 16.94 -11.91
N SER A 43 12.52 15.73 -12.37
CA SER A 43 12.88 15.46 -13.77
C SER A 43 12.26 14.13 -14.20
N LEU A 44 10.99 14.17 -14.61
CA LEU A 44 10.22 13.00 -15.01
C LEU A 44 9.98 12.98 -16.53
N PRO A 45 9.81 11.79 -17.15
CA PRO A 45 9.51 11.69 -18.57
C PRO A 45 8.26 12.51 -18.95
N PRO A 46 8.25 13.20 -20.11
CA PRO A 46 7.10 13.98 -20.56
C PRO A 46 5.80 13.18 -20.69
N SER A 47 5.89 11.86 -20.90
CA SER A 47 4.73 10.95 -20.97
C SER A 47 3.97 10.82 -19.64
N MET A 48 4.59 11.19 -18.51
CA MET A 48 3.93 11.23 -17.19
C MET A 48 3.15 12.54 -16.96
N GLY A 49 3.15 13.44 -17.94
CA GLY A 49 2.50 14.75 -17.86
C GLY A 49 3.37 15.82 -17.18
N ASN A 50 2.78 16.99 -16.96
CA ASN A 50 3.45 18.14 -16.37
C ASN A 50 3.43 18.04 -14.83
N LEU A 51 4.27 17.17 -14.28
CA LEU A 51 4.46 17.03 -12.85
C LEU A 51 5.48 18.05 -12.33
N SER A 52 5.17 18.65 -11.19
CA SER A 52 5.99 19.63 -10.50
C SER A 52 6.66 19.04 -9.26
N GLU A 53 7.54 19.81 -8.61
CA GLU A 53 8.12 19.45 -7.31
C GLU A 53 7.08 19.14 -6.24
N LYS A 54 5.93 19.83 -6.26
CA LYS A 54 4.82 19.53 -5.35
C LYS A 54 4.30 18.11 -5.50
N ASP A 55 4.32 17.56 -6.71
CA ASP A 55 3.77 16.24 -7.02
C ASP A 55 4.74 15.10 -6.66
N THR A 56 6.01 15.43 -6.46
CA THR A 56 7.08 14.50 -6.07
C THR A 56 7.60 14.74 -4.66
N SER A 57 6.97 15.65 -3.92
CA SER A 57 7.36 15.97 -2.55
C SER A 57 6.40 15.38 -1.53
N LEU A 58 6.97 14.82 -0.47
CA LEU A 58 6.25 14.34 0.70
C LEU A 58 6.98 14.84 1.95
N ASP A 59 6.24 15.42 2.89
CA ASP A 59 6.77 16.00 4.14
C ASP A 59 7.93 16.97 3.92
N GLY A 60 7.83 17.79 2.87
CA GLY A 60 8.83 18.81 2.52
C GLY A 60 10.08 18.29 1.82
N LYS A 61 10.13 17.00 1.49
CA LYS A 61 11.26 16.35 0.81
C LYS A 61 10.89 15.96 -0.60
N ASN A 62 11.72 16.31 -1.59
CA ASN A 62 11.51 15.92 -2.98
C ASN A 62 12.17 14.57 -3.26
N PHE A 63 11.36 13.54 -3.53
CA PHE A 63 11.84 12.19 -3.83
C PHE A 63 12.01 11.92 -5.32
N GLY A 64 11.66 12.89 -6.18
CA GLY A 64 11.83 12.80 -7.64
C GLY A 64 10.83 11.91 -8.36
N PHE A 65 9.99 11.17 -7.64
CA PHE A 65 8.92 10.34 -8.17
C PHE A 65 7.57 10.85 -7.71
N GLN A 66 6.54 10.68 -8.54
CA GLN A 66 5.18 11.02 -8.16
C GLN A 66 4.79 10.23 -6.91
N ILE A 67 4.23 10.92 -5.91
CA ILE A 67 3.72 10.25 -4.71
C ILE A 67 2.51 9.40 -5.10
N MET A 68 2.71 8.08 -5.12
CA MET A 68 1.66 7.13 -5.47
C MET A 68 0.84 6.75 -4.24
N GLN A 69 -0.48 6.87 -4.36
CA GLN A 69 -1.41 6.35 -3.37
C GLN A 69 -2.21 5.20 -3.97
N GLN A 70 -2.13 4.03 -3.33
CA GLN A 70 -2.99 2.91 -3.69
C GLN A 70 -4.41 3.17 -3.17
N ARG A 71 -5.40 2.98 -4.05
CA ARG A 71 -6.80 3.26 -3.74
C ARG A 71 -7.68 2.16 -4.31
N ILE A 72 -8.77 1.86 -3.60
CA ILE A 72 -9.83 1.03 -4.14
C ILE A 72 -10.62 1.86 -5.16
N VAL A 73 -10.75 1.34 -6.38
CA VAL A 73 -11.58 1.92 -7.44
C VAL A 73 -12.68 0.94 -7.78
N ALA A 74 -13.92 1.41 -7.82
CA ALA A 74 -15.08 0.57 -8.08
C ALA A 74 -16.07 1.26 -9.03
N ASN A 75 -16.86 0.44 -9.73
CA ASN A 75 -17.88 0.92 -10.65
C ASN A 75 -18.98 1.70 -9.92
N LYS A 76 -19.35 2.88 -10.45
CA LYS A 76 -20.36 3.76 -9.82
C LYS A 76 -21.73 3.10 -9.63
N LYS A 77 -22.20 2.31 -10.61
CA LYS A 77 -23.48 1.60 -10.52
C LYS A 77 -23.44 0.51 -9.46
N PHE A 78 -22.30 -0.21 -9.36
CA PHE A 78 -22.09 -1.18 -8.29
C PHE A 78 -22.18 -0.51 -6.90
N LEU A 79 -21.48 0.60 -6.69
CA LEU A 79 -21.49 1.31 -5.40
C LEU A 79 -22.86 1.87 -5.04
N LYS A 80 -23.63 2.34 -6.02
CA LYS A 80 -25.02 2.79 -5.80
C LYS A 80 -25.92 1.66 -5.30
N ASN A 81 -25.73 0.45 -5.81
CA ASN A 81 -26.52 -0.73 -5.45
C ASN A 81 -25.97 -1.47 -4.22
N ASN A 82 -24.78 -1.12 -3.74
CA ASN A 82 -24.09 -1.78 -2.63
C ASN A 82 -23.50 -0.74 -1.66
N PRO A 83 -24.35 0.03 -0.95
CA PRO A 83 -23.89 1.09 -0.05
C PRO A 83 -22.96 0.59 1.06
N LEU A 84 -23.22 -0.61 1.61
CA LEU A 84 -22.34 -1.24 2.60
C LEU A 84 -20.93 -1.48 2.03
N ALA A 85 -20.83 -2.02 0.81
CA ALA A 85 -19.53 -2.26 0.16
C ALA A 85 -18.81 -0.94 -0.14
N LYS A 86 -19.55 0.08 -0.60
CA LYS A 86 -19.00 1.44 -0.77
C LYS A 86 -18.38 1.93 0.54
N ARG A 87 -19.12 1.84 1.65
CA ARG A 87 -18.64 2.32 2.93
C ARG A 87 -17.45 1.51 3.44
N TRP A 88 -17.49 0.20 3.30
CA TRP A 88 -16.37 -0.66 3.66
C TRP A 88 -15.10 -0.31 2.86
N PHE A 89 -15.20 -0.08 1.54
CA PHE A 89 -14.05 0.37 0.73
C PHE A 89 -13.45 1.71 1.15
N GLU A 90 -14.25 2.61 1.70
CA GLU A 90 -13.77 3.90 2.23
C GLU A 90 -13.01 3.74 3.56
N LEU A 91 -13.27 2.67 4.31
CA LEU A 91 -12.72 2.43 5.64
C LEU A 91 -11.46 1.56 5.63
N VAL A 92 -11.36 0.63 4.67
CA VAL A 92 -10.26 -0.33 4.60
C VAL A 92 -8.93 0.36 4.37
N GLN A 93 -7.98 0.05 5.25
CA GLN A 93 -6.60 0.49 5.15
C GLN A 93 -5.68 -0.66 5.51
N ILE A 94 -4.89 -1.12 4.55
CA ILE A 94 -3.87 -2.15 4.75
C ILE A 94 -2.50 -1.46 4.92
N PRO A 95 -1.77 -1.70 6.01
CA PRO A 95 -0.43 -1.14 6.20
C PRO A 95 0.54 -1.54 5.08
N VAL A 96 1.43 -0.62 4.69
CA VAL A 96 2.47 -0.87 3.67
C VAL A 96 3.43 -1.98 4.10
N ALA A 97 3.69 -2.12 5.41
CA ALA A 97 4.50 -3.20 5.96
C ALA A 97 3.87 -4.56 5.66
N ASP A 98 2.59 -4.74 5.98
CA ASP A 98 1.84 -5.98 5.73
C ASP A 98 1.79 -6.34 4.24
N MET A 99 1.62 -5.33 3.36
CA MET A 99 1.70 -5.55 1.90
C MET A 99 3.10 -5.96 1.43
N SER A 100 4.15 -5.48 2.09
CA SER A 100 5.53 -5.85 1.78
C SER A 100 5.86 -7.25 2.30
N GLU A 101 5.28 -7.67 3.42
CA GLU A 101 5.34 -9.05 3.92
C GLU A 101 4.63 -10.01 2.98
N GLU A 102 3.43 -9.67 2.50
CA GLU A 102 2.74 -10.48 1.48
C GLU A 102 3.58 -10.61 0.20
N SER A 103 4.17 -9.50 -0.27
CA SER A 103 5.08 -9.53 -1.41
C SER A 103 6.28 -10.48 -1.19
N LEU A 104 6.79 -10.59 0.04
CA LEU A 104 7.87 -11.52 0.38
C LEU A 104 7.40 -12.97 0.29
N ARG A 105 6.23 -13.30 0.84
CA ARG A 105 5.66 -14.65 0.79
C ARG A 105 5.48 -15.13 -0.65
N ILE A 106 4.91 -14.28 -1.50
CA ILE A 106 4.79 -14.53 -2.95
C ILE A 106 6.17 -14.77 -3.56
N LYS A 107 7.16 -13.92 -3.26
CA LYS A 107 8.53 -14.06 -3.76
C LYS A 107 9.22 -15.35 -3.32
N GLU A 108 8.84 -15.90 -2.16
CA GLU A 108 9.34 -17.15 -1.58
C GLU A 108 8.59 -18.40 -2.08
N GLY A 109 7.59 -18.23 -2.96
CA GLY A 109 6.93 -19.31 -3.70
C GLY A 109 5.46 -19.53 -3.34
N GLU A 110 4.89 -18.74 -2.44
CA GLU A 110 3.49 -18.80 -2.04
C GLU A 110 2.58 -18.00 -3.00
N GLU A 111 2.76 -18.20 -4.30
CA GLU A 111 2.18 -17.35 -5.37
C GLU A 111 0.86 -17.88 -5.98
N LYS A 112 0.45 -19.09 -5.60
CA LYS A 112 -0.79 -19.69 -6.10
C LYS A 112 -2.03 -19.06 -5.45
N PRO A 113 -3.18 -18.97 -6.14
CA PRO A 113 -4.39 -18.35 -5.60
C PRO A 113 -4.84 -18.87 -4.23
N GLU A 114 -4.61 -20.16 -3.95
CA GLU A 114 -4.97 -20.78 -2.67
C GLU A 114 -4.13 -20.22 -1.52
N TYR A 115 -2.84 -19.97 -1.75
CA TYR A 115 -1.96 -19.32 -0.78
C TYR A 115 -2.39 -17.88 -0.54
N ILE A 116 -2.60 -17.10 -1.60
CA ILE A 116 -3.05 -15.70 -1.47
C ILE A 116 -4.36 -15.59 -0.68
N MET A 117 -5.32 -16.48 -0.94
CA MET A 117 -6.57 -16.54 -0.18
C MET A 117 -6.31 -16.86 1.29
N HIS A 118 -5.44 -17.83 1.57
CA HIS A 118 -5.06 -18.19 2.92
C HIS A 118 -4.39 -17.01 3.66
N HIS A 119 -3.49 -16.27 3.01
CA HIS A 119 -2.82 -15.12 3.60
C HIS A 119 -3.80 -14.00 3.93
N GLY A 120 -4.77 -13.75 3.06
CA GLY A 120 -5.85 -12.79 3.32
C GLY A 120 -6.68 -13.18 4.55
N GLN A 121 -7.03 -14.45 4.69
CA GLN A 121 -7.76 -14.97 5.85
C GLN A 121 -6.91 -14.90 7.14
N GLU A 122 -5.63 -15.23 7.04
CA GLU A 122 -4.67 -15.13 8.14
C GLU A 122 -4.53 -13.68 8.61
N TRP A 123 -4.38 -12.73 7.67
CA TRP A 123 -4.30 -11.30 7.98
C TRP A 123 -5.55 -10.81 8.70
N ILE A 124 -6.75 -11.21 8.23
CA ILE A 124 -8.02 -10.87 8.89
C ILE A 124 -8.03 -11.42 10.31
N LYS A 125 -7.68 -12.69 10.51
CA LYS A 125 -7.64 -13.33 11.84
C LYS A 125 -6.68 -12.59 12.78
N ASN A 126 -5.53 -12.17 12.29
CA ASN A 126 -4.52 -11.43 13.07
C ASN A 126 -4.90 -9.95 13.29
N ASN A 127 -5.87 -9.42 12.53
CA ASN A 127 -6.36 -8.05 12.62
C ASN A 127 -7.88 -8.01 12.90
N GLN A 128 -8.41 -9.01 13.62
CA GLN A 128 -9.85 -9.26 13.70
C GLN A 128 -10.63 -8.04 14.21
N GLU A 129 -10.16 -7.39 15.28
CA GLU A 129 -10.80 -6.18 15.83
C GLU A 129 -10.87 -5.04 14.80
N LYS A 130 -9.78 -4.82 14.05
CA LYS A 130 -9.71 -3.79 13.01
C LYS A 130 -10.70 -4.11 11.88
N TYR A 131 -10.72 -5.37 11.44
CA TYR A 131 -11.63 -5.83 10.39
C TYR A 131 -13.10 -5.73 10.81
N ASP A 132 -13.42 -6.16 12.03
CA ASP A 132 -14.77 -6.11 12.57
C ASP A 132 -15.26 -4.66 12.74
N ASN A 133 -14.39 -3.75 13.20
CA ASN A 133 -14.71 -2.32 13.29
C ASN A 133 -15.05 -1.70 11.92
N TRP A 134 -14.34 -2.10 10.84
CA TRP A 134 -14.70 -1.66 9.49
C TRP A 134 -16.08 -2.16 9.07
N LEU A 135 -16.42 -3.41 9.39
CA LEU A 135 -17.74 -3.98 9.09
C LEU A 135 -18.85 -3.32 9.91
N GLU A 136 -18.62 -3.09 11.20
CA GLU A 136 -19.59 -2.44 12.08
C GLU A 136 -19.92 -1.03 11.59
N LYS A 137 -18.89 -0.20 11.34
CA LYS A 137 -19.06 1.15 10.80
C LYS A 137 -19.76 1.16 9.44
N ALA A 138 -19.44 0.19 8.57
CA ALA A 138 -20.09 0.08 7.28
C ALA A 138 -21.59 -0.25 7.38
N ARG A 139 -21.99 -1.07 8.37
CA ARG A 139 -23.40 -1.40 8.63
C ARG A 139 -24.16 -0.21 9.24
N GLN A 140 -23.63 0.40 10.29
CA GLN A 140 -24.29 1.52 11.00
C GLN A 140 -24.69 2.67 10.06
N GLU A 141 -23.83 3.01 9.10
CA GLU A 141 -24.10 4.08 8.13
C GLU A 141 -25.08 3.68 7.03
N THR A 142 -25.16 2.39 6.71
CA THR A 142 -26.15 1.90 5.74
C THR A 142 -27.54 1.87 6.38
N ASP A 143 -27.64 1.46 7.63
CA ASP A 143 -28.90 1.41 8.38
C ASP A 143 -29.50 2.82 8.59
N SER A 144 -28.66 3.85 8.79
CA SER A 144 -29.13 5.23 8.93
C SER A 144 -29.68 5.82 7.62
N LEU A 145 -29.14 5.41 6.47
CA LEU A 145 -29.64 5.80 5.14
C LEU A 145 -31.02 5.18 4.86
N ASP A 146 -31.26 3.93 5.29
CA ASP A 146 -32.55 3.25 5.12
C ASP A 146 -33.67 3.86 5.99
N ILE A 147 -33.33 4.44 7.14
CA ILE A 147 -34.29 5.14 8.02
C ILE A 147 -34.63 6.53 7.47
N SER A 148 -33.67 7.24 6.85
CA SER A 148 -33.90 8.57 6.26
C SER A 148 -34.69 8.58 4.96
N ASN A 149 -34.84 7.42 4.31
CA ASN A 149 -35.53 7.26 3.02
C ASN A 149 -36.94 6.62 3.15
N LYS A 150 -37.45 6.46 4.37
CA LYS A 150 -38.86 6.10 4.66
C LYS A 150 -39.63 7.31 5.15
#